data_AF-A0A7S0WFW0-F1
#
_entry.id   AF-A0A7S0WFW0-F1
#
_cell.length_a   1.000
_cell.length_b   1.000
_cell.length_c   1.000
_cell.angle_alpha   90.00
_cell.angle_beta   90.00
_cell.angle_gamma   90.00
#
_symmetry.space_group_name_H-M   'P 1'
#
loop_
_entity.id
_entity.type
_entity.pdbx_description
1 polymer ?
#
loop_
_entity_poly.entity_id
_entity_poly.type
_entity_poly.pdbx_seq_one_letter_code
_entity_poly.pdbx_strand_id
1 'polypeptide(L)'
;NLGCFFKRKGKLQAALHYLNKALAIETQTKTAENPAGTLLNLCATLSQLGRHAQALTHAEKAIETLQKSKNSVGGAAAARMSFLAIAYHNQAVEQEFLQRKPEALASYRQAVVLADKCWGPRSSMAMALRNNLKAFQKGSAAKDDRRDYSRRPSSSRAEVSAPSVVTAAPRKRPVTAS
;
A
#
# COMPACT_ATOMS: atom_id res chain seq x y z
N ASN A 1 11.57 -22.43 -7.20
CA ASN A 1 12.71 -21.55 -6.84
C ASN A 1 13.29 -20.67 -7.96
N LEU A 2 12.91 -20.81 -9.24
CA LEU A 2 13.40 -19.93 -10.33
C LEU A 2 12.78 -18.52 -10.34
N GLY A 3 11.52 -18.35 -9.90
CA GLY A 3 10.85 -17.04 -9.85
C GLY A 3 11.55 -16.03 -8.92
N CYS A 4 11.95 -16.46 -7.71
CA CYS A 4 12.72 -15.63 -6.77
C CYS A 4 14.15 -15.34 -7.26
N PHE A 5 14.71 -16.19 -8.12
CA PHE A 5 16.04 -15.99 -8.71
C PHE A 5 16.01 -14.93 -9.81
N PHE A 6 15.06 -15.00 -10.75
CA PHE A 6 14.94 -14.00 -11.83
C PHE A 6 14.44 -12.64 -11.34
N LYS A 7 13.62 -12.60 -10.28
CA LYS A 7 13.23 -11.35 -9.61
C LYS A 7 14.46 -10.60 -9.07
N ARG A 8 15.40 -11.31 -8.46
CA ARG A 8 16.66 -10.72 -7.95
C ARG A 8 17.61 -10.28 -9.06
N LYS A 9 17.51 -10.85 -10.26
CA LYS A 9 18.30 -10.45 -11.45
C LYS A 9 17.62 -9.40 -12.33
N GLY A 10 16.49 -8.81 -11.91
CA GLY A 10 15.77 -7.78 -12.67
C GLY A 10 15.06 -8.29 -13.94
N LYS A 11 15.09 -9.60 -14.22
CA LYS A 11 14.45 -10.20 -15.40
C LYS A 11 13.00 -10.57 -15.12
N LEU A 12 12.19 -9.56 -14.83
CA LEU A 12 10.80 -9.72 -14.39
C LEU A 12 9.90 -10.40 -15.43
N GLN A 13 10.12 -10.12 -16.72
CA GLN A 13 9.36 -10.76 -17.81
C GLN A 13 9.64 -12.27 -17.91
N ALA A 14 10.91 -12.68 -17.77
CA ALA A 14 11.26 -14.10 -17.74
C ALA A 14 10.69 -14.78 -16.50
N ALA A 15 10.74 -14.12 -15.34
CA ALA A 15 10.13 -14.62 -14.11
C ALA A 15 8.63 -14.87 -14.29
N LEU A 16 7.91 -13.91 -14.89
CA LEU A 16 6.49 -14.01 -15.20
C LEU A 16 6.18 -15.17 -16.14
N HIS A 17 6.98 -15.38 -17.18
CA HIS A 17 6.83 -16.52 -18.11
C HIS A 17 6.92 -17.87 -17.38
N TYR A 18 7.96 -18.06 -16.57
CA TYR A 18 8.15 -19.33 -15.84
C TYR A 18 7.11 -19.54 -14.74
N LEU A 19 6.69 -18.46 -14.06
CA LEU A 19 5.64 -18.54 -13.04
C LEU A 19 4.29 -18.91 -13.66
N ASN A 20 3.95 -18.40 -14.84
CA ASN A 20 2.73 -18.80 -15.55
C ASN A 20 2.77 -20.26 -15.99
N LYS A 21 3.92 -20.75 -16.47
CA LYS A 21 4.10 -22.17 -16.78
C LYS A 21 3.94 -23.05 -15.54
N ALA A 22 4.54 -22.65 -14.42
CA ALA A 22 4.40 -23.37 -13.15
C ALA A 22 2.92 -23.42 -12.71
N LEU A 23 2.22 -22.28 -12.77
CA LEU A 23 0.80 -22.22 -12.42
C LEU A 23 -0.06 -23.12 -13.32
N ALA A 24 0.23 -23.17 -14.63
CA ALA A 24 -0.50 -24.05 -15.55
C ALA A 24 -0.33 -25.53 -15.18
N ILE A 25 0.89 -25.95 -14.84
CA ILE A 25 1.19 -27.32 -14.41
C ILE A 25 0.51 -27.64 -13.06
N GLU A 26 0.62 -26.73 -12.09
CA GLU A 26 -0.01 -26.87 -10.76
C GLU A 26 -1.54 -26.93 -10.87
N THR A 27 -2.15 -26.19 -11.81
CA THR A 27 -3.60 -26.21 -12.01
C THR A 27 -4.08 -27.48 -12.69
N GLN A 28 -3.28 -28.07 -13.59
CA GLN A 28 -3.59 -29.34 -14.27
C GLN A 28 -3.40 -30.55 -13.35
N THR A 29 -2.55 -30.43 -12.35
CA THR A 29 -2.19 -31.53 -11.46
C THR A 29 -3.02 -31.46 -10.18
N LYS A 30 -4.03 -32.33 -10.02
CA LYS A 30 -4.88 -32.39 -8.82
C LYS A 30 -4.12 -32.65 -7.50
N THR A 31 -2.87 -33.10 -7.58
CA THR A 31 -1.98 -33.37 -6.45
C THR A 31 -1.01 -32.23 -6.13
N ALA A 32 -1.01 -31.13 -6.90
CA ALA A 32 -0.09 -30.04 -6.65
C ALA A 32 -0.38 -29.38 -5.29
N GLU A 33 0.65 -29.38 -4.43
CA GLU A 33 0.64 -28.69 -3.14
C GLU A 33 0.39 -27.19 -3.35
N ASN A 34 -0.87 -26.79 -3.22
CA ASN A 34 -1.34 -25.41 -3.05
C ASN A 34 -0.68 -24.33 -3.96
N PRO A 35 -1.30 -23.97 -5.11
CA PRO A 35 -0.77 -22.97 -6.04
C PRO A 35 -0.65 -21.54 -5.46
N ALA A 36 -1.06 -21.32 -4.21
CA ALA A 36 -0.97 -20.02 -3.54
C ALA A 36 0.45 -19.44 -3.54
N GLY A 37 1.50 -20.25 -3.37
CA GLY A 37 2.88 -19.76 -3.41
C GLY A 37 3.25 -19.18 -4.78
N THR A 38 2.86 -19.85 -5.85
CA THR A 38 3.09 -19.40 -7.23
C THR A 38 2.27 -18.16 -7.55
N LEU A 39 1.01 -18.10 -7.10
CA LEU A 39 0.14 -16.93 -7.25
C LEU A 39 0.70 -15.70 -6.53
N LEU A 40 1.26 -15.84 -5.33
CA LEU A 40 1.89 -14.73 -4.61
C LEU A 40 3.15 -14.22 -5.30
N ASN A 41 3.93 -15.11 -5.89
CA ASN A 41 5.09 -14.72 -6.69
C ASN A 41 4.69 -14.00 -7.98
N LEU A 42 3.60 -14.41 -8.63
CA LEU A 42 3.04 -13.69 -9.78
C LEU A 42 2.58 -12.30 -9.37
N CYS A 43 1.84 -12.18 -8.28
CA CYS A 43 1.42 -10.89 -7.71
C CYS A 43 2.62 -9.95 -7.51
N ALA A 44 3.64 -10.40 -6.77
CA ALA A 44 4.84 -9.59 -6.52
C ALA A 44 5.60 -9.22 -7.79
N THR A 45 5.68 -10.13 -8.78
CA THR A 45 6.37 -9.87 -10.05
C THR A 45 5.60 -8.86 -10.91
N LEU A 46 4.28 -8.98 -10.97
CA LEU A 46 3.40 -8.05 -11.69
C LEU A 46 3.39 -6.66 -11.03
N SER A 47 3.40 -6.61 -9.70
CA SER A 47 3.52 -5.36 -8.93
C SER A 47 4.81 -4.61 -9.28
N GLN A 48 5.94 -5.32 -9.34
CA GLN A 48 7.23 -4.74 -9.76
C GLN A 48 7.25 -4.28 -11.23
N LEU A 49 6.38 -4.83 -12.07
CA LEU A 49 6.16 -4.40 -13.45
C LEU A 49 5.13 -3.26 -13.57
N GLY A 50 4.59 -2.73 -12.46
CA GLY A 50 3.55 -1.70 -12.45
C GLY A 50 2.16 -2.20 -12.86
N ARG A 51 1.98 -3.52 -13.01
CA ARG A 51 0.72 -4.16 -13.47
C ARG A 51 -0.20 -4.47 -12.29
N HIS A 52 -0.55 -3.43 -11.52
CA HIS A 52 -1.23 -3.55 -10.23
C HIS A 52 -2.60 -4.24 -10.29
N ALA A 53 -3.41 -3.98 -11.33
CA ALA A 53 -4.71 -4.63 -11.48
C ALA A 53 -4.60 -6.15 -11.63
N GLN A 54 -3.62 -6.62 -12.40
CA GLN A 54 -3.38 -8.06 -12.56
C GLN A 54 -2.72 -8.67 -11.32
N ALA A 55 -1.80 -7.93 -10.68
CA ALA A 55 -1.22 -8.34 -9.42
C ALA A 55 -2.30 -8.58 -8.35
N LEU A 56 -3.28 -7.68 -8.26
CA LEU A 56 -4.43 -7.81 -7.35
C LEU A 56 -5.22 -9.10 -7.63
N THR A 57 -5.57 -9.38 -8.88
CA THR A 57 -6.29 -10.61 -9.26
C THR A 57 -5.55 -11.88 -8.80
N HIS A 58 -4.21 -11.90 -8.88
CA HIS A 58 -3.44 -13.05 -8.42
C HIS A 58 -3.39 -13.15 -6.88
N ALA A 59 -3.34 -12.03 -6.16
CA ALA A 59 -3.45 -12.03 -4.69
C ALA A 59 -4.81 -12.56 -4.22
N GLU A 60 -5.90 -12.12 -4.85
CA GLU A 60 -7.27 -12.58 -4.55
C GLU A 60 -7.43 -14.09 -4.78
N LYS A 61 -6.93 -14.60 -5.91
CA LYS A 61 -6.92 -16.06 -6.20
C LYS A 61 -6.11 -16.86 -5.18
N ALA A 62 -4.98 -16.31 -4.70
CA ALA A 62 -4.19 -16.96 -3.67
C ALA A 62 -4.97 -17.06 -2.35
N ILE A 63 -5.65 -15.98 -1.95
CA ILE A 63 -6.51 -15.96 -0.76
C ILE A 63 -7.64 -16.98 -0.89
N GLU A 64 -8.33 -17.01 -2.03
CA GLU A 64 -9.42 -17.96 -2.28
C GLU A 64 -8.94 -19.41 -2.16
N THR A 65 -7.79 -19.73 -2.74
CA THR A 65 -7.18 -21.07 -2.69
C THR A 65 -6.84 -21.46 -1.25
N LEU A 66 -6.22 -20.54 -0.50
CA LEU A 66 -5.86 -20.75 0.90
C LEU A 66 -7.09 -20.84 1.83
N GLN A 67 -8.20 -20.19 1.48
CA GLN A 67 -9.45 -20.28 2.24
C GLN A 67 -10.22 -21.57 1.94
N LYS A 68 -10.13 -22.11 0.72
CA LYS A 68 -10.70 -23.42 0.37
C LYS A 68 -10.00 -24.57 1.10
N SER A 69 -8.69 -24.43 1.36
CA SER A 69 -7.90 -25.39 2.14
C SER A 69 -8.09 -25.25 3.66
N LYS A 70 -9.33 -25.04 4.15
CA LYS A 70 -9.61 -24.79 5.58
C LYS A 70 -9.44 -26.01 6.48
N ASN A 71 -9.40 -27.22 5.92
CA ASN A 71 -9.40 -28.48 6.67
C ASN A 71 -8.00 -28.98 7.06
N SER A 72 -6.93 -28.20 6.82
CA SER A 72 -5.57 -28.60 7.18
C SER A 72 -5.35 -28.51 8.69
N VAL A 73 -4.81 -29.57 9.30
CA VAL A 73 -4.50 -29.66 10.74
C VAL A 73 -3.00 -29.51 10.98
N GLY A 74 -2.60 -29.09 12.19
CA GLY A 74 -1.19 -29.01 12.60
C GLY A 74 -0.35 -28.01 11.79
N GLY A 75 0.86 -28.39 11.39
CA GLY A 75 1.83 -27.52 10.69
C GLY A 75 1.31 -26.93 9.37
N ALA A 76 0.42 -27.64 8.67
CA ALA A 76 -0.21 -27.14 7.45
C ALA A 76 -1.13 -25.94 7.72
N ALA A 77 -1.78 -25.89 8.88
CA ALA A 77 -2.60 -24.75 9.29
C ALA A 77 -1.74 -23.49 9.53
N ALA A 78 -0.58 -23.64 10.16
CA ALA A 78 0.36 -22.55 10.41
C ALA A 78 0.95 -21.99 9.11
N ALA A 79 1.38 -22.88 8.19
CA ALA A 79 1.85 -22.46 6.87
C ALA A 79 0.75 -21.72 6.09
N ARG A 80 -0.49 -22.23 6.09
CA ARG A 80 -1.64 -21.57 5.47
C ARG A 80 -1.91 -20.17 6.04
N MET A 81 -1.86 -20.02 7.36
CA MET A 81 -2.03 -18.71 8.03
C MET A 81 -0.91 -17.74 7.66
N SER A 82 0.34 -18.21 7.59
CA SER A 82 1.49 -17.42 7.11
C SER A 82 1.27 -16.92 5.68
N PHE A 83 0.86 -17.81 4.77
CA PHE A 83 0.58 -17.43 3.38
C PHE A 83 -0.59 -16.48 3.26
N LEU A 84 -1.66 -16.65 4.05
CA LEU A 84 -2.79 -15.72 4.06
C LEU A 84 -2.36 -14.31 4.53
N ALA A 85 -1.54 -14.21 5.58
CA ALA A 85 -1.03 -12.92 6.04
C ALA A 85 -0.26 -12.18 4.94
N ILE A 86 0.61 -12.89 4.21
CA ILE A 86 1.35 -12.35 3.06
C ILE A 86 0.39 -11.97 1.92
N ALA A 87 -0.60 -12.81 1.63
CA ALA A 87 -1.56 -12.57 0.55
C ALA A 87 -2.41 -11.32 0.79
N TYR A 88 -2.93 -11.15 2.01
CA TYR A 88 -3.66 -9.94 2.39
C TYR A 88 -2.78 -8.70 2.36
N HIS A 89 -1.50 -8.81 2.72
CA HIS A 89 -0.57 -7.69 2.61
C HIS A 89 -0.35 -7.28 1.15
N ASN A 90 -0.07 -8.23 0.26
CA ASN A 90 0.09 -7.96 -1.17
C ASN A 90 -1.19 -7.35 -1.76
N GLN A 91 -2.37 -7.91 -1.45
CA GLN A 91 -3.65 -7.34 -1.85
C GLN A 91 -3.80 -5.88 -1.40
N ALA A 92 -3.43 -5.58 -0.15
CA ALA A 92 -3.52 -4.22 0.39
C ALA A 92 -2.61 -3.23 -0.37
N VAL A 93 -1.37 -3.65 -0.66
CA VAL A 93 -0.41 -2.86 -1.43
C VAL A 93 -0.95 -2.58 -2.84
N GLU A 94 -1.48 -3.58 -3.53
CA GLU A 94 -2.05 -3.36 -4.87
C GLU A 94 -3.30 -2.48 -4.84
N GLN A 95 -4.16 -2.63 -3.83
CA GLN A 95 -5.32 -1.75 -3.63
C GLN A 95 -4.88 -0.30 -3.35
N GLU A 96 -3.81 -0.11 -2.59
CA GLU A 96 -3.22 1.21 -2.34
C GLU A 96 -2.73 1.86 -3.63
N PHE A 97 -1.99 1.13 -4.49
CA PHE A 97 -1.58 1.62 -5.80
C PHE A 97 -2.78 2.00 -6.69
N LEU A 98 -3.84 1.20 -6.65
CA LEU A 98 -5.10 1.42 -7.39
C LEU A 98 -6.02 2.48 -6.76
N GLN A 99 -5.58 3.18 -5.70
CA GLN A 99 -6.34 4.20 -4.96
C GLN A 99 -7.65 3.67 -4.33
N ARG A 100 -7.75 2.36 -4.12
CA ARG A 100 -8.84 1.66 -3.42
C ARG A 100 -8.59 1.69 -1.90
N LYS A 101 -8.64 2.90 -1.34
CA LYS A 101 -8.27 3.17 0.06
C LYS A 101 -9.03 2.33 1.11
N PRO A 102 -10.38 2.26 1.09
CA PRO A 102 -11.11 1.55 2.15
C PRO A 102 -10.83 0.04 2.09
N GLU A 103 -10.72 -0.52 0.88
CA GLU A 103 -10.35 -1.93 0.69
C GLU A 103 -8.93 -2.20 1.16
N ALA A 104 -7.97 -1.33 0.82
CA ALA A 104 -6.58 -1.45 1.25
C ALA A 104 -6.47 -1.46 2.78
N LEU A 105 -7.20 -0.57 3.48
CA LEU A 105 -7.22 -0.54 4.94
C LEU A 105 -7.73 -1.85 5.55
N ALA A 106 -8.81 -2.40 5.00
CA ALA A 106 -9.37 -3.66 5.45
C ALA A 106 -8.37 -4.81 5.26
N SER A 107 -7.74 -4.87 4.09
CA SER A 107 -6.73 -5.88 3.74
C SER A 107 -5.49 -5.78 4.64
N TYR A 108 -4.95 -4.58 4.89
CA TYR A 108 -3.82 -4.38 5.81
C TYR A 108 -4.16 -4.84 7.23
N ARG A 109 -5.37 -4.54 7.73
CA ARG A 109 -5.81 -4.99 9.06
C ARG A 109 -5.87 -6.51 9.15
N GLN A 110 -6.42 -7.18 8.12
CA GLN A 110 -6.46 -8.64 8.08
C GLN A 110 -5.06 -9.26 8.05
N ALA A 111 -4.14 -8.68 7.27
CA ALA A 111 -2.75 -9.12 7.24
C ALA A 111 -2.09 -9.09 8.63
N VAL A 112 -2.27 -7.99 9.37
CA VAL A 112 -1.74 -7.85 10.74
C VAL A 112 -2.37 -8.85 11.71
N VAL A 113 -3.69 -9.01 11.68
CA VAL A 113 -4.40 -9.97 12.57
C VAL A 113 -3.88 -11.39 12.37
N LEU A 114 -3.68 -11.80 11.11
CA LEU A 114 -3.15 -13.13 10.80
C LEU A 114 -1.67 -13.25 11.15
N ALA A 115 -0.88 -12.20 10.94
CA ALA A 115 0.53 -12.18 11.29
C ALA A 115 0.75 -12.30 12.81
N ASP A 116 -0.05 -11.58 13.60
CA ASP A 116 -0.01 -11.64 15.06
C ASP A 116 -0.40 -13.03 15.57
N LYS A 117 -1.39 -13.68 14.93
CA LYS A 117 -1.79 -15.05 15.26
C LYS A 117 -0.72 -16.09 14.89
N CYS A 118 -0.05 -15.92 13.75
CA CYS A 118 0.86 -16.93 13.22
C CYS A 118 2.29 -16.82 13.76
N TRP A 119 2.83 -15.61 13.86
CA TRP A 119 4.21 -15.38 14.28
C TRP A 119 4.31 -14.72 15.66
N GLY A 120 3.20 -14.30 16.24
CA GLY A 120 3.15 -13.58 17.51
C GLY A 120 3.35 -12.06 17.34
N PRO A 121 2.81 -11.27 18.28
CA PRO A 121 2.81 -9.81 18.17
C PRO A 121 4.20 -9.16 18.34
N ARG A 122 5.21 -9.90 18.80
CA ARG A 122 6.59 -9.40 18.93
C ARG A 122 7.51 -9.88 17.81
N SER A 123 7.00 -10.65 16.85
CA SER A 123 7.79 -11.06 15.69
C SER A 123 8.11 -9.87 14.78
N SER A 124 9.32 -9.87 14.22
CA SER A 124 9.78 -8.89 13.24
C SER A 124 8.83 -8.77 12.05
N MET A 125 8.29 -9.89 11.56
CA MET A 125 7.35 -9.91 10.43
C MET A 125 6.02 -9.24 10.78
N ALA A 126 5.48 -9.53 11.96
CA ALA A 126 4.22 -8.94 12.41
C ALA A 126 4.36 -7.43 12.68
N MET A 127 5.50 -7.01 13.26
CA MET A 127 5.83 -5.59 13.43
C MET A 127 6.01 -4.88 12.09
N ALA A 128 6.66 -5.49 11.10
CA ALA A 128 6.81 -4.92 9.77
C ALA A 128 5.45 -4.64 9.11
N LEU A 129 4.52 -5.61 9.17
CA LEU A 129 3.16 -5.43 8.66
C LEU A 129 2.39 -4.32 9.39
N ARG A 130 2.54 -4.22 10.73
CA ARG A 130 1.96 -3.12 11.50
C ARG A 130 2.55 -1.76 11.12
N ASN A 131 3.85 -1.71 10.87
CA ASN A 131 4.50 -0.47 10.43
C ASN A 131 3.99 -0.05 9.04
N ASN A 132 3.80 -0.99 8.12
CA ASN A 132 3.20 -0.72 6.80
C ASN A 132 1.76 -0.18 6.93
N LEU A 133 0.92 -0.79 7.78
CA LEU A 133 -0.43 -0.28 8.06
C LEU A 133 -0.40 1.15 8.63
N LYS A 134 0.49 1.43 9.60
CA LYS A 134 0.64 2.78 10.16
C LYS A 134 1.11 3.79 9.12
N ALA A 135 2.04 3.41 8.24
CA ALA A 135 2.52 4.26 7.16
C ALA A 135 1.39 4.60 6.17
N PHE A 136 0.60 3.59 5.78
CA PHE A 136 -0.59 3.79 4.95
C PHE A 136 -1.58 4.78 5.59
N GLN A 137 -1.90 4.60 6.88
CA GLN A 137 -2.83 5.49 7.61
C GLN A 137 -2.35 6.94 7.68
N LYS A 138 -1.05 7.16 7.91
CA LYS A 138 -0.46 8.50 7.90
C LYS A 138 -0.52 9.12 6.50
N GLY A 139 -0.19 8.34 5.47
CA GLY A 139 -0.26 8.78 4.08
C GLY A 139 -1.69 9.07 3.60
N SER A 140 -2.69 8.34 4.10
CA SER A 140 -4.10 8.60 3.81
C SER A 140 -4.60 9.87 4.49
N ALA A 141 -4.27 10.09 5.76
CA ALA A 141 -4.68 11.27 6.53
C ALA A 141 -4.10 12.56 5.94
N ALA A 142 -2.80 12.59 5.63
CA ALA A 142 -2.13 13.77 5.05
C ALA A 142 -2.69 14.18 3.67
N LYS A 143 -3.26 13.23 2.90
CA LYS A 143 -3.90 13.51 1.60
C LYS A 143 -5.36 13.94 1.73
N ASP A 144 -6.02 13.62 2.83
CA ASP A 144 -7.40 14.02 3.08
C ASP A 144 -7.43 15.44 3.70
N ASP A 145 -6.50 15.77 4.59
CA ASP A 145 -6.31 17.15 5.11
C ASP A 145 -6.04 18.17 3.99
N ARG A 146 -5.23 17.81 2.99
CA ARG A 146 -4.96 18.68 1.82
C ARG A 146 -6.20 18.90 0.95
N ARG A 147 -7.09 17.90 0.84
CA ARG A 147 -8.34 18.01 0.07
C ARG A 147 -9.35 18.88 0.80
N ASP A 148 -9.42 18.78 2.13
CA ASP A 148 -10.32 19.58 2.94
C ASP A 148 -9.92 21.07 2.92
N TYR A 149 -8.62 21.37 2.95
CA TYR A 149 -8.12 22.75 2.79
C TYR A 149 -8.52 23.38 1.43
N SER A 150 -8.54 22.58 0.35
CA SER A 150 -8.96 23.04 -0.98
C SER A 150 -10.49 23.15 -1.18
N ARG A 151 -11.29 22.60 -0.25
CA ARG A 151 -12.77 22.59 -0.31
C ARG A 151 -13.43 23.62 0.60
N ARG A 152 -12.68 24.36 1.42
CA ARG A 152 -13.24 25.54 2.10
C ARG A 152 -13.65 26.57 1.04
N PRO A 153 -14.91 27.02 0.99
CA PRO A 153 -15.24 28.17 0.18
C PRO A 153 -14.39 29.32 0.71
N SER A 154 -13.69 30.01 -0.20
CA SER A 154 -13.04 31.28 0.12
C SER A 154 -14.14 32.25 0.58
N SER A 155 -14.44 32.29 1.87
CA SER A 155 -15.36 33.28 2.41
C SER A 155 -14.65 34.63 2.31
N SER A 156 -15.03 35.38 1.29
CA SER A 156 -15.04 36.83 1.16
C SER A 156 -14.17 37.60 2.18
N ARG A 157 -13.09 38.19 1.65
CA ARG A 157 -12.74 39.61 1.80
C ARG A 157 -13.47 40.30 2.96
N ALA A 158 -12.94 40.18 4.18
CA ALA A 158 -13.20 41.17 5.22
C ALA A 158 -12.28 42.36 4.94
N GLU A 159 -12.89 43.50 4.65
CA GLU A 159 -12.25 44.80 4.51
C GLU A 159 -11.32 45.06 5.70
N VAL A 160 -10.03 45.18 5.43
CA VAL A 160 -9.10 45.79 6.38
C VAL A 160 -9.33 47.29 6.27
N SER A 161 -10.17 47.82 7.15
CA SER A 161 -10.32 49.27 7.31
C SER A 161 -8.97 49.83 7.79
N ALA A 162 -8.28 50.53 6.88
CA ALA A 162 -7.02 51.18 7.16
C ALA A 162 -7.26 52.41 8.06
N PRO A 163 -6.52 52.60 9.16
CA PRO A 163 -6.56 53.87 9.88
C PRO A 163 -5.84 54.96 9.07
N SER A 164 -6.55 56.07 8.88
CA SER A 164 -6.14 57.28 8.16
C SER A 164 -4.78 57.83 8.62
N VAL A 165 -3.88 58.01 7.66
CA VAL A 165 -2.59 58.69 7.84
C VAL A 165 -2.83 60.18 8.06
N VAL A 166 -2.56 60.68 9.28
CA VAL A 166 -2.43 62.11 9.54
C VAL A 166 -1.08 62.59 8.99
N THR A 167 -1.15 63.39 7.94
CA THR A 167 -0.06 64.15 7.34
C THR A 167 0.50 65.20 8.31
N ALA A 168 1.80 65.13 8.61
CA ALA A 168 2.56 66.24 9.17
C ALA A 168 3.85 66.45 8.33
N ALA A 169 3.93 67.60 7.67
CA ALA A 169 4.98 67.99 6.74
C ALA A 169 6.33 68.30 7.42
N PRO A 170 7.49 68.08 6.76
CA PRO A 170 8.78 68.53 7.28
C PRO A 170 9.03 70.02 6.96
N ARG A 171 9.37 70.79 7.99
CA ARG A 171 9.82 72.19 7.90
C ARG A 171 11.13 72.30 7.10
N LYS A 172 11.12 73.12 6.04
CA LYS A 172 12.32 73.53 5.30
C LYS A 172 13.23 74.41 6.18
N ARG A 173 14.53 74.13 6.18
CA ARG A 173 15.57 75.04 6.72
C ARG A 173 15.87 76.13 5.67
N PRO A 174 16.08 77.40 6.08
CA PRO A 174 16.57 78.43 5.17
C PRO A 174 18.10 78.38 5.10
N VAL A 175 18.65 78.39 3.88
CA VAL A 175 20.02 78.79 3.59
C VAL A 175 19.93 79.89 2.54
N THR A 176 20.29 81.10 2.95
CA THR A 176 20.76 82.16 2.05
C THR A 176 22.12 82.58 2.60
N ALA A 177 23.06 82.74 1.68
CA ALA A 177 24.44 83.15 1.93
C ALA A 177 24.63 84.59 1.40
N SER A 178 25.59 85.28 2.03
CA SER A 178 26.08 86.66 1.83
C SER A 178 25.37 87.74 2.63
#